data_AF-A0A4Y8D8B9-F1
#
_entry.id   AF-A0A4Y8D8B9-F1
#
_cell.length_a   1.000
_cell.length_b   1.000
_cell.length_c   1.000
_cell.angle_alpha   90.00
_cell.angle_beta   90.00
_cell.angle_gamma   90.00
#
_symmetry.space_group_name_H-M   'P 1'
#
loop_
_entity.id
_entity.type
_entity.pdbx_description
1 polymer ?
#
loop_
_entity_poly.entity_id
_entity_poly.type
_entity_poly.pdbx_seq_one_letter_code
_entity_poly.pdbx_strand_id
1 'polypeptide(L)'
;MPTTRRSSGPAQKGTQKTLSFTNTSKISKAASTPSTLKTQSSLTKLPSLTDLTKRSPASPELKPTALATTSPKPSSQPQPQPKPQTAHQTLQTSLASQITDAKIRKYWKAREDLRLAPRVHQKDLEISEKILREWDCMSQFGPAIGIPRTQRWHRASKLGLNPPLEVLAVLLKEEEKKNKAVERAYVDELMGAKGIIGGDAV
;
A
#
# COMPACT_ATOMS: atom_id res chain seq x y z
N MET A 1 16.33 19.49 49.21
CA MET A 1 15.93 18.07 49.10
C MET A 1 14.41 17.98 49.18
N PRO A 2 13.71 17.62 48.09
CA PRO A 2 12.26 17.39 48.13
C PRO A 2 11.94 16.04 48.80
N THR A 3 10.80 15.96 49.49
CA THR A 3 10.39 14.81 50.32
C THR A 3 9.36 13.91 49.64
N THR A 4 9.44 12.59 49.86
CA THR A 4 8.59 11.58 49.23
C THR A 4 7.20 11.54 49.84
N ARG A 5 6.23 12.21 49.21
CA ARG A 5 4.83 12.25 49.64
C ARG A 5 4.11 10.91 49.40
N ARG A 6 4.13 10.01 50.40
CA ARG A 6 3.23 8.84 50.44
C ARG A 6 1.77 9.31 50.52
N SER A 7 0.94 8.91 49.55
CA SER A 7 -0.52 9.08 49.59
C SER A 7 -1.20 7.78 50.04
N SER A 8 -1.56 7.70 51.32
CA SER A 8 -2.35 6.58 51.86
C SER A 8 -3.86 6.87 51.72
N GLY A 9 -4.52 6.18 50.80
CA GLY A 9 -5.97 6.21 50.65
C GLY A 9 -6.46 5.04 49.79
N PRO A 10 -7.65 4.47 50.05
CA PRO A 10 -8.17 3.35 49.30
C PRO A 10 -8.49 3.76 47.85
N ALA A 11 -8.02 2.97 46.89
CA ALA A 11 -8.29 3.23 45.48
C ALA A 11 -9.79 3.09 45.19
N GLN A 12 -10.42 4.19 44.74
CA GLN A 12 -11.78 4.18 44.22
C GLN A 12 -11.86 3.21 43.02
N LYS A 13 -12.56 2.08 43.18
CA LYS A 13 -12.82 1.14 42.09
C LYS A 13 -13.78 1.77 41.09
N GLY A 14 -13.24 2.50 40.11
CA GLY A 14 -14.00 3.12 39.04
C GLY A 14 -14.79 2.07 38.25
N THR A 15 -16.10 2.04 38.43
CA THR A 15 -17.03 1.17 37.71
C THR A 15 -17.20 1.65 36.27
N GLN A 16 -16.22 1.34 35.42
CA GLN A 16 -16.34 1.54 33.98
C GLN A 16 -17.58 0.80 33.46
N LYS A 17 -18.53 1.54 32.88
CA LYS A 17 -19.72 0.95 32.27
C LYS A 17 -19.31 0.24 30.98
N THR A 18 -19.42 -1.08 30.97
CA THR A 18 -19.29 -1.89 29.75
C THR A 18 -20.41 -1.53 28.77
N LEU A 19 -20.04 -1.03 27.59
CA LEU A 19 -20.98 -0.78 26.50
C LEU A 19 -21.35 -2.12 25.85
N SER A 20 -22.59 -2.56 26.06
CA SER A 20 -23.14 -3.77 25.45
C SER A 20 -23.56 -3.51 24.00
N PHE A 21 -22.71 -3.91 23.05
CA PHE A 21 -23.04 -3.92 21.62
C PHE A 21 -24.00 -5.08 21.26
N THR A 22 -25.25 -4.99 21.73
CA THR A 22 -26.32 -5.89 21.28
C THR A 22 -26.67 -5.58 19.82
N ASN A 23 -26.59 -6.60 18.96
CA ASN A 23 -26.56 -6.40 17.51
C ASN A 23 -27.97 -6.26 16.89
N THR A 24 -28.84 -5.48 17.54
CA THR A 24 -30.28 -5.32 17.23
C THR A 24 -30.63 -3.97 16.60
N SER A 25 -29.63 -3.16 16.23
CA SER A 25 -29.77 -1.91 15.46
C SER A 25 -30.28 -2.18 14.04
N LYS A 26 -31.59 -2.37 13.90
CA LYS A 26 -32.27 -2.44 12.60
C LYS A 26 -32.04 -1.11 11.85
N ILE A 27 -31.27 -1.14 10.76
CA ILE A 27 -31.04 0.04 9.92
C ILE A 27 -32.36 0.42 9.22
N SER A 28 -33.02 1.45 9.74
CA SER A 28 -34.16 2.10 9.10
C SER A 28 -33.67 2.88 7.86
N LYS A 29 -33.88 2.29 6.69
CA LYS A 29 -33.49 2.84 5.39
C LYS A 29 -34.36 4.04 5.02
N ALA A 30 -33.96 5.23 5.44
CA ALA A 30 -34.63 6.48 5.09
C ALA A 30 -34.56 6.75 3.58
N ALA A 31 -35.70 7.09 2.97
CA ALA A 31 -35.80 7.49 1.57
C ALA A 31 -36.80 8.67 1.44
N SER A 32 -36.39 9.70 0.70
CA SER A 32 -37.20 10.54 -0.21
C SER A 32 -38.65 10.91 0.23
N THR A 33 -39.08 12.17 0.39
CA THR A 33 -38.73 13.41 -0.34
C THR A 33 -38.89 14.69 0.55
N PRO A 34 -39.36 15.91 0.15
CA PRO A 34 -38.64 17.15 0.51
C PRO A 34 -39.44 18.20 1.32
N SER A 35 -38.77 19.27 1.80
CA SER A 35 -39.48 20.52 2.18
C SER A 35 -38.65 21.81 2.07
N THR A 36 -39.26 22.77 1.36
CA THR A 36 -39.10 24.24 1.30
C THR A 36 -37.86 25.01 1.83
N LEU A 37 -37.17 25.66 0.89
CA LEU A 37 -36.90 27.12 0.79
C LEU A 37 -36.21 27.91 1.93
N LYS A 38 -35.01 28.45 1.61
CA LYS A 38 -34.60 29.90 1.69
C LYS A 38 -33.13 30.03 1.23
N THR A 39 -32.81 30.42 0.00
CA THR A 39 -32.69 31.80 -0.53
C THR A 39 -31.80 32.77 0.28
N GLN A 40 -30.52 32.87 -0.09
CA GLN A 40 -29.78 34.14 -0.34
C GLN A 40 -28.73 33.89 -1.45
N SER A 41 -28.20 34.95 -2.08
CA SER A 41 -27.71 34.86 -3.47
C SER A 41 -26.64 35.89 -3.90
N SER A 42 -25.58 35.39 -4.54
CA SER A 42 -24.70 36.10 -5.51
C SER A 42 -23.83 35.03 -6.20
N LEU A 43 -23.93 34.74 -7.50
CA LEU A 43 -23.36 35.46 -8.66
C LEU A 43 -21.87 35.82 -8.42
N THR A 44 -20.92 35.41 -9.27
CA THR A 44 -20.89 35.54 -10.75
C THR A 44 -20.95 34.22 -11.56
N LYS A 45 -20.52 34.20 -12.84
CA LYS A 45 -21.21 33.48 -13.95
C LYS A 45 -20.30 32.59 -14.83
N LEU A 46 -20.93 31.57 -15.43
CA LEU A 46 -20.46 30.63 -16.49
C LEU A 46 -20.26 31.30 -17.88
N PRO A 47 -19.66 30.67 -18.93
CA PRO A 47 -19.97 29.34 -19.52
C PRO A 47 -18.74 28.39 -19.67
N SER A 48 -18.78 27.08 -19.96
CA SER A 48 -19.77 26.06 -20.42
C SER A 48 -19.89 25.77 -21.93
N LEU A 49 -19.41 24.59 -22.32
CA LEU A 49 -19.88 23.74 -23.45
C LEU A 49 -20.09 22.34 -22.82
N THR A 50 -21.28 21.71 -22.75
CA THR A 50 -22.18 21.16 -23.79
C THR A 50 -21.51 20.12 -24.70
N ASP A 51 -22.04 18.91 -24.91
CA ASP A 51 -23.15 18.14 -24.30
C ASP A 51 -23.01 16.65 -24.77
N LEU A 52 -24.03 15.80 -24.58
CA LEU A 52 -24.26 14.48 -25.19
C LEU A 52 -23.47 13.30 -24.54
N THR A 53 -24.04 12.10 -24.30
CA THR A 53 -25.43 11.63 -24.48
C THR A 53 -25.79 10.58 -23.41
N LYS A 54 -27.06 10.57 -22.99
CA LYS A 54 -27.67 9.59 -22.06
C LYS A 54 -28.51 8.56 -22.84
N ARG A 55 -28.30 7.25 -22.64
CA ARG A 55 -29.27 6.21 -23.06
C ARG A 55 -29.36 5.04 -22.08
N SER A 56 -30.60 4.63 -21.85
CA SER A 56 -31.15 3.49 -21.11
C SER A 56 -32.60 3.32 -21.66
N PRO A 57 -33.37 2.23 -21.47
CA PRO A 57 -33.12 0.99 -20.71
C PRO A 57 -33.33 -0.31 -21.54
N ALA A 58 -33.16 -1.48 -20.91
CA ALA A 58 -33.82 -2.75 -21.29
C ALA A 58 -33.82 -3.75 -20.11
N SER A 59 -34.91 -4.51 -19.94
CA SER A 59 -35.08 -5.66 -19.02
C SER A 59 -36.28 -6.50 -19.49
N PRO A 60 -36.20 -7.85 -19.51
CA PRO A 60 -36.84 -8.71 -18.49
C PRO A 60 -35.87 -9.80 -17.95
N GLU A 61 -36.00 -10.43 -16.77
CA GLU A 61 -37.08 -11.28 -16.19
C GLU A 61 -37.33 -12.59 -16.99
N LEU A 62 -37.46 -13.81 -16.41
CA LEU A 62 -37.53 -14.36 -15.03
C LEU A 62 -36.42 -15.45 -14.84
N LYS A 63 -36.37 -16.49 -13.96
CA LYS A 63 -37.19 -17.15 -12.90
C LYS A 63 -36.23 -17.73 -11.79
N PRO A 64 -36.72 -18.16 -10.60
CA PRO A 64 -35.88 -18.61 -9.46
C PRO A 64 -35.65 -20.14 -9.36
N THR A 65 -34.57 -20.55 -8.67
CA THR A 65 -34.29 -21.95 -8.23
C THR A 65 -33.62 -21.99 -6.84
N ALA A 66 -33.89 -23.09 -6.12
CA ALA A 66 -33.64 -23.38 -4.70
C ALA A 66 -32.23 -23.19 -4.09
N LEU A 67 -32.19 -23.20 -2.75
CA LEU A 67 -30.99 -23.41 -1.93
C LEU A 67 -30.29 -24.74 -2.25
N ALA A 68 -28.95 -24.74 -2.22
CA ALA A 68 -28.15 -25.96 -2.08
C ALA A 68 -26.96 -25.69 -1.15
N THR A 69 -27.09 -26.10 0.12
CA THR A 69 -25.98 -26.07 1.09
C THR A 69 -24.89 -27.05 0.65
N THR A 70 -23.68 -26.55 0.38
CA THR A 70 -22.48 -27.38 0.21
C THR A 70 -21.33 -26.82 1.03
N SER A 71 -20.58 -27.72 1.66
CA SER A 71 -19.58 -27.42 2.69
C SER A 71 -18.34 -26.69 2.14
N PRO A 72 -17.61 -25.90 2.95
CA PRO A 72 -16.41 -25.21 2.51
C PRO A 72 -15.29 -26.19 2.15
N LYS A 73 -15.08 -26.40 0.84
CA LYS A 73 -13.90 -27.08 0.30
C LYS A 73 -12.68 -26.16 0.50
N PRO A 74 -11.57 -26.62 1.09
CA PRO A 74 -10.44 -25.75 1.40
C PRO A 74 -9.85 -25.16 0.12
N SER A 75 -9.66 -23.85 0.10
CA SER A 75 -9.03 -23.12 -0.99
C SER A 75 -7.53 -23.35 -0.97
N SER A 76 -7.07 -24.32 -1.77
CA SER A 76 -5.65 -24.47 -2.10
C SER A 76 -5.14 -23.18 -2.75
N GLN A 77 -4.32 -22.43 -2.02
CA GLN A 77 -3.61 -21.29 -2.60
C GLN A 77 -2.72 -21.81 -3.73
N PRO A 78 -2.86 -21.31 -4.98
CA PRO A 78 -1.95 -21.70 -6.04
C PRO A 78 -0.54 -21.25 -5.70
N GLN A 79 0.41 -22.18 -5.64
CA GLN A 79 1.82 -21.81 -5.54
C GLN A 79 2.20 -20.91 -6.73
N PRO A 80 3.03 -19.87 -6.53
CA PRO A 80 3.39 -18.93 -7.58
C PRO A 80 4.37 -19.58 -8.58
N GLN A 81 3.83 -20.31 -9.56
CA GLN A 81 4.59 -20.64 -10.76
C GLN A 81 5.08 -19.35 -11.44
N PRO A 82 6.26 -19.37 -12.09
CA PRO A 82 6.82 -18.21 -12.78
C PRO A 82 5.90 -17.81 -13.94
N LYS A 83 5.08 -16.78 -13.71
CA LYS A 83 4.21 -16.24 -14.77
C LYS A 83 5.09 -15.67 -15.89
N PRO A 84 4.77 -15.92 -17.17
CA PRO A 84 5.58 -15.44 -18.28
C PRO A 84 5.74 -13.92 -18.18
N GLN A 85 6.99 -13.45 -18.27
CA GLN A 85 7.28 -12.02 -18.25
C GLN A 85 6.55 -11.36 -19.41
N THR A 86 5.74 -10.34 -19.11
CA THR A 86 5.09 -9.54 -20.16
C THR A 86 6.18 -8.79 -20.93
N ALA A 87 6.08 -8.66 -22.25
CA ALA A 87 7.09 -7.97 -23.06
C ALA A 87 7.50 -6.58 -22.51
N HIS A 88 6.55 -5.83 -21.94
CA HIS A 88 6.83 -4.58 -21.23
C HIS A 88 7.83 -4.76 -20.06
N GLN A 89 7.69 -5.80 -19.23
CA GLN A 89 8.61 -6.08 -18.13
C GLN A 89 10.03 -6.34 -18.65
N THR A 90 10.17 -7.15 -19.71
CA THR A 90 11.47 -7.44 -20.34
C THR A 90 12.14 -6.18 -20.90
N LEU A 91 11.37 -5.27 -21.52
CA LEU A 91 11.87 -3.96 -21.96
C LEU A 91 12.33 -3.10 -20.77
N GLN A 92 11.55 -3.02 -19.70
CA GLN A 92 11.91 -2.26 -18.49
C GLN A 92 13.18 -2.80 -17.81
N THR A 93 13.35 -4.13 -17.76
CA THR A 93 14.58 -4.79 -17.26
C THR A 93 15.79 -4.48 -18.14
N SER A 94 15.64 -4.50 -19.47
CA SER A 94 16.71 -4.13 -20.41
C SER A 94 17.12 -2.66 -20.32
N LEU A 95 16.16 -1.75 -20.10
CA LEU A 95 16.45 -0.34 -19.82
C LEU A 95 17.12 -0.13 -18.46
N ALA A 96 16.81 -0.96 -17.47
CA ALA A 96 17.39 -0.89 -16.13
C ALA A 96 18.84 -1.41 -16.07
N SER A 97 19.17 -2.49 -16.79
CA SER A 97 20.57 -2.99 -16.83
C SER A 97 21.53 -2.01 -17.50
N GLN A 98 21.05 -1.18 -18.43
CA GLN A 98 21.83 -0.10 -19.06
C GLN A 98 22.13 1.09 -18.14
N ILE A 99 21.57 1.16 -16.91
CA ILE A 99 21.76 2.29 -16.01
C ILE A 99 23.12 2.23 -15.31
N THR A 100 24.01 3.14 -15.69
CA THR A 100 25.32 3.35 -15.06
C THR A 100 25.20 3.85 -13.61
N ASP A 101 26.12 3.46 -12.74
CA ASP A 101 26.09 3.87 -11.32
C ASP A 101 26.21 5.38 -11.12
N ALA A 102 26.80 6.11 -12.07
CA ALA A 102 26.82 7.57 -12.08
C ALA A 102 25.39 8.16 -12.12
N LYS A 103 24.46 7.52 -12.85
CA LYS A 103 23.04 7.92 -12.88
C LYS A 103 22.34 7.58 -11.57
N ILE A 104 22.63 6.42 -10.98
CA ILE A 104 22.13 5.99 -9.66
C ILE A 104 22.56 6.98 -8.57
N ARG A 105 23.86 7.36 -8.55
CA ARG A 105 24.41 8.38 -7.63
C ARG A 105 23.79 9.76 -7.86
N LYS A 106 23.57 10.17 -9.12
CA LYS A 106 22.89 11.44 -9.45
C LYS A 106 21.43 11.46 -8.98
N TYR A 107 20.70 10.36 -9.15
CA TYR A 107 19.33 10.19 -8.66
C TYR A 107 19.26 10.28 -7.13
N TRP A 108 20.14 9.58 -6.41
CA TRP A 108 20.19 9.67 -4.95
C TRP A 108 20.53 11.08 -4.48
N LYS A 109 21.55 11.72 -5.06
CA LYS A 109 21.91 13.10 -4.72
C LYS A 109 20.74 14.06 -4.92
N ALA A 110 20.06 14.01 -6.07
CA ALA A 110 18.88 14.86 -6.32
C ALA A 110 17.74 14.61 -5.31
N ARG A 111 17.72 13.45 -4.64
CA ARG A 111 16.76 13.09 -3.59
C ARG A 111 17.23 13.46 -2.17
N GLU A 112 18.51 13.72 -1.98
CA GLU A 112 19.08 14.38 -0.80
C GLU A 112 18.97 15.91 -0.92
N ASP A 113 19.25 16.49 -2.08
CA ASP A 113 19.15 17.93 -2.36
C ASP A 113 17.71 18.47 -2.17
N LEU A 114 16.69 17.60 -2.28
CA LEU A 114 15.28 17.89 -1.96
C LEU A 114 14.95 17.95 -0.46
N ARG A 115 15.92 17.74 0.45
CA ARG A 115 15.72 17.72 1.91
C ARG A 115 16.36 18.91 2.59
N LEU A 116 15.62 19.52 3.51
CA LEU A 116 16.10 20.63 4.35
C LEU A 116 17.18 20.20 5.36
N ALA A 117 17.27 18.91 5.69
CA ALA A 117 18.18 18.39 6.71
C ALA A 117 18.80 17.03 6.29
N PRO A 118 20.05 16.74 6.69
CA PRO A 118 20.72 15.48 6.39
C PRO A 118 20.08 14.29 7.11
N ARG A 119 20.20 13.10 6.53
CA ARG A 119 19.64 11.85 7.08
C ARG A 119 20.52 11.31 8.21
N VAL A 120 19.95 11.15 9.41
CA VAL A 120 20.63 10.63 10.61
C VAL A 120 20.79 9.10 10.53
N HIS A 121 21.87 8.55 11.11
CA HIS A 121 22.16 7.10 11.16
C HIS A 121 22.26 6.41 9.78
N GLN A 122 22.83 7.09 8.78
CA GLN A 122 23.04 6.54 7.43
C GLN A 122 24.47 6.68 6.89
N LYS A 123 25.47 6.93 7.75
CA LYS A 123 26.86 7.03 7.31
C LYS A 123 27.35 5.70 6.71
N ASP A 124 26.94 4.61 7.34
CA ASP A 124 27.48 3.26 7.17
C ASP A 124 26.69 2.41 6.14
N LEU A 125 25.67 3.00 5.50
CA LEU A 125 24.80 2.33 4.51
C LEU A 125 25.27 2.60 3.06
N GLU A 126 25.29 1.57 2.22
CA GLU A 126 25.53 1.71 0.77
C GLU A 126 24.43 2.57 0.11
N ILE A 127 24.77 3.22 -1.01
CA ILE A 127 23.83 4.06 -1.79
C ILE A 127 22.66 3.22 -2.34
N SER A 128 22.89 1.94 -2.67
CA SER A 128 21.82 0.99 -3.05
C SER A 128 20.79 0.85 -1.93
N GLU A 129 21.22 0.43 -0.74
CA GLU A 129 20.33 0.23 0.41
C GLU A 129 19.65 1.55 0.87
N LYS A 130 20.31 2.69 0.73
CA LYS A 130 19.70 4.03 0.93
C LYS A 130 18.53 4.28 -0.02
N ILE A 131 18.71 4.03 -1.33
CA ILE A 131 17.67 4.13 -2.35
C ILE A 131 16.53 3.16 -2.06
N LEU A 132 16.85 1.91 -1.70
CA LEU A 132 15.87 0.85 -1.44
C LEU A 132 15.02 1.12 -0.18
N ARG A 133 15.62 1.66 0.89
CA ARG A 133 14.87 2.11 2.08
C ARG A 133 13.96 3.29 1.78
N GLU A 134 14.37 4.24 0.96
CA GLU A 134 13.45 5.31 0.53
C GLU A 134 12.33 4.77 -0.37
N TRP A 135 12.63 3.84 -1.28
CA TRP A 135 11.63 3.17 -2.09
C TRP A 135 10.57 2.45 -1.23
N ASP A 136 10.98 1.68 -0.21
CA ASP A 136 10.07 1.01 0.72
C ASP A 136 9.08 1.99 1.38
N CYS A 137 9.53 3.20 1.74
CA CYS A 137 8.70 4.26 2.32
C CYS A 137 7.76 4.95 1.32
N MET A 138 7.96 4.83 0.00
CA MET A 138 7.12 5.48 -1.01
C MET A 138 5.77 4.76 -1.18
N SER A 139 4.78 5.11 -0.37
CA SER A 139 3.43 4.49 -0.34
C SER A 139 2.66 4.58 -1.67
N GLN A 140 2.95 5.59 -2.50
CA GLN A 140 2.29 5.82 -3.80
C GLN A 140 2.39 4.62 -4.78
N PHE A 141 3.39 3.75 -4.61
CA PHE A 141 3.59 2.54 -5.42
C PHE A 141 2.92 1.27 -4.82
N GLY A 142 2.01 1.48 -3.86
CA GLY A 142 1.31 0.43 -3.13
C GLY A 142 2.14 -0.19 -1.99
N PRO A 143 1.57 -1.15 -1.24
CA PRO A 143 2.21 -1.72 -0.05
C PRO A 143 3.56 -2.38 -0.37
N ALA A 144 4.48 -2.29 0.60
CA ALA A 144 5.87 -2.78 0.52
C ALA A 144 6.14 -4.07 1.29
N ILE A 145 5.35 -4.35 2.33
CA ILE A 145 5.52 -5.48 3.25
C ILE A 145 4.96 -6.76 2.61
N GLY A 146 5.56 -7.91 2.88
CA GLY A 146 5.06 -9.23 2.45
C GLY A 146 5.24 -9.56 0.96
N ILE A 147 5.91 -8.73 0.16
CA ILE A 147 6.21 -8.98 -1.26
C ILE A 147 7.65 -8.55 -1.61
N PRO A 148 8.30 -9.18 -2.61
CA PRO A 148 9.61 -8.74 -3.06
C PRO A 148 9.55 -7.39 -3.79
N ARG A 149 10.63 -6.60 -3.65
CA ARG A 149 10.76 -5.23 -4.18
C ARG A 149 10.64 -5.18 -5.71
N THR A 150 11.11 -6.20 -6.43
CA THR A 150 10.95 -6.36 -7.89
C THR A 150 9.48 -6.53 -8.30
N GLN A 151 8.75 -7.44 -7.66
CA GLN A 151 7.31 -7.63 -7.91
C GLN A 151 6.51 -6.35 -7.60
N ARG A 152 6.88 -5.62 -6.53
CA ARG A 152 6.31 -4.31 -6.20
C ARG A 152 6.55 -3.30 -7.31
N TRP A 153 7.77 -3.22 -7.84
CA TRP A 153 8.16 -2.33 -8.94
C TRP A 153 7.39 -2.66 -10.22
N HIS A 154 7.36 -3.93 -10.65
CA HIS A 154 6.61 -4.34 -11.85
C HIS A 154 5.09 -4.13 -11.69
N ARG A 155 4.53 -4.31 -10.49
CA ARG A 155 3.12 -3.96 -10.19
C ARG A 155 2.88 -2.46 -10.38
N ALA A 156 3.75 -1.60 -9.85
CA ALA A 156 3.63 -0.16 -9.99
C ALA A 156 3.78 0.30 -11.45
N SER A 157 4.73 -0.29 -12.18
CA SER A 157 4.92 -0.09 -13.62
C SER A 157 3.68 -0.49 -14.43
N LYS A 158 3.07 -1.66 -14.13
CA LYS A 158 1.81 -2.12 -14.75
C LYS A 158 0.61 -1.22 -14.44
N LEU A 159 0.61 -0.53 -13.29
CA LEU A 159 -0.42 0.43 -12.90
C LEU A 159 -0.21 1.84 -13.50
N GLY A 160 0.81 2.05 -14.34
CA GLY A 160 1.10 3.35 -14.94
C GLY A 160 1.65 4.39 -13.97
N LEU A 161 2.09 3.98 -12.78
CA LEU A 161 2.54 4.88 -11.71
C LEU A 161 3.96 5.44 -11.93
N ASN A 162 4.61 5.09 -13.04
CA ASN A 162 5.95 5.54 -13.44
C ASN A 162 7.01 5.44 -12.31
N PRO A 163 7.27 4.22 -11.79
CA PRO A 163 8.31 4.01 -10.80
C PRO A 163 9.71 4.29 -11.37
N PRO A 164 10.66 4.83 -10.58
CA PRO A 164 12.00 5.18 -11.03
C PRO A 164 12.78 3.93 -11.48
N LEU A 165 13.39 4.01 -12.67
CA LEU A 165 14.18 2.92 -13.27
C LEU A 165 15.44 2.61 -12.46
N GLU A 166 15.97 3.62 -11.77
CA GLU A 166 17.16 3.52 -10.92
C GLU A 166 16.95 2.54 -9.76
N VAL A 167 15.72 2.37 -9.28
CA VAL A 167 15.40 1.34 -8.27
C VAL A 167 15.49 -0.07 -8.86
N LEU A 168 14.98 -0.28 -10.08
CA LEU A 168 15.10 -1.58 -10.75
C LEU A 168 16.57 -1.90 -11.09
N ALA A 169 17.34 -0.89 -11.52
CA ALA A 169 18.76 -1.03 -11.80
C ALA A 169 19.59 -1.36 -10.54
N VAL A 170 19.21 -0.83 -9.37
CA VAL A 170 19.79 -1.23 -8.09
C VAL A 170 19.42 -2.68 -7.75
N LEU A 171 18.14 -3.06 -7.88
CA LEU A 171 17.69 -4.43 -7.57
C LEU A 171 18.44 -5.49 -8.38
N LEU A 172 18.58 -5.31 -9.70
CA LEU A 172 19.30 -6.24 -10.58
C LEU A 172 20.78 -6.41 -10.16
N LYS A 173 21.45 -5.33 -9.76
CA LYS A 173 22.86 -5.38 -9.31
C LYS A 173 23.03 -6.02 -7.94
N GLU A 174 22.05 -5.88 -7.05
CA GLU A 174 22.05 -6.58 -5.76
C GLU A 174 21.69 -8.07 -5.91
N GLU A 175 20.88 -8.43 -6.91
CA GLU A 175 20.65 -9.82 -7.34
C GLU A 175 21.93 -10.44 -7.94
N GLU A 176 22.68 -9.71 -8.77
CA GLU A 176 24.02 -10.10 -9.27
C GLU A 176 25.03 -10.30 -8.14
N LYS A 177 25.04 -9.41 -7.13
CA LYS A 177 25.80 -9.56 -5.87
C LYS A 177 25.31 -10.74 -5.00
N LYS A 178 24.19 -11.38 -5.34
CA LYS A 178 23.50 -12.46 -4.58
C LYS A 178 22.98 -12.04 -3.19
N ASN A 179 22.73 -10.74 -2.99
CA ASN A 179 22.29 -10.16 -1.72
C ASN A 179 20.79 -10.41 -1.45
N LYS A 180 20.40 -11.64 -1.12
CA LYS A 180 18.99 -12.04 -0.86
C LYS A 180 18.23 -11.16 0.14
N ALA A 181 18.94 -10.49 1.06
CA ALA A 181 18.33 -9.53 2.00
C ALA A 181 17.67 -8.33 1.27
N VAL A 182 18.16 -7.97 0.07
CA VAL A 182 17.65 -6.87 -0.75
C VAL A 182 16.30 -7.21 -1.43
N GLU A 183 15.96 -8.49 -1.57
CA GLU A 183 14.69 -8.90 -2.19
C GLU A 183 13.47 -8.33 -1.44
N ARG A 184 13.54 -8.22 -0.10
CA ARG A 184 12.43 -7.83 0.78
C ARG A 184 12.60 -6.41 1.29
N ALA A 185 11.50 -5.78 1.70
CA ALA A 185 11.54 -4.47 2.35
C ALA A 185 12.25 -4.56 3.72
N TYR A 186 13.00 -3.52 4.11
CA TYR A 186 13.71 -3.52 5.41
C TYR A 186 12.74 -3.61 6.61
N VAL A 187 11.51 -3.12 6.44
CA VAL A 187 10.43 -3.23 7.42
C VAL A 187 9.95 -4.69 7.60
N ASP A 188 10.03 -5.53 6.56
CA ASP A 188 9.68 -6.95 6.61
C ASP A 188 10.63 -7.72 7.57
N GLU A 189 11.91 -7.35 7.56
CA GLU A 189 12.93 -7.87 8.49
C GLU A 189 12.71 -7.37 9.92
N LEU A 190 12.48 -6.06 10.12
CA LEU A 190 12.19 -5.49 11.44
C LEU A 190 10.91 -6.07 12.09
N MET A 191 9.92 -6.46 11.28
CA MET A 191 8.68 -7.09 11.74
C MET A 191 8.81 -8.62 11.96
N GLY A 192 10.00 -9.20 11.79
CA GLY A 192 10.23 -10.63 12.05
C GLY A 192 9.66 -11.57 10.99
N ALA A 193 9.25 -11.09 9.82
CA ALA A 193 8.66 -11.91 8.75
C ALA A 193 9.62 -12.99 8.20
N LYS A 194 10.91 -12.88 8.56
CA LYS A 194 12.01 -13.82 8.28
C LYS A 194 11.77 -15.25 8.81
N GLY A 195 10.82 -15.46 9.73
CA GLY A 195 10.55 -16.75 10.39
C GLY A 195 9.33 -17.54 9.90
N ILE A 196 8.64 -17.13 8.82
CA ILE A 196 7.32 -17.74 8.43
C ILE A 196 7.33 -18.39 7.03
N ILE A 197 8.28 -18.05 6.16
CA ILE A 197 8.32 -18.54 4.76
C ILE A 197 9.70 -19.12 4.45
N GLY A 198 9.94 -20.34 4.95
CA GLY A 198 11.19 -21.09 4.82
C GLY A 198 11.19 -22.25 5.79
N GLY A 199 10.64 -23.39 5.36
CA GLY A 199 10.59 -24.60 6.18
C GLY A 199 11.86 -25.42 6.07
N ASP A 200 12.84 -25.12 6.92
CA ASP A 200 13.85 -26.08 7.36
C ASP A 200 13.66 -26.26 8.88
N ALA A 201 13.39 -27.50 9.29
CA ALA A 201 13.31 -27.88 10.70
C ALA A 201 14.63 -28.50 11.13
N VAL A 202 15.15 -28.05 12.28
CA VAL A 202 16.28 -28.63 13.03
C VAL A 202 15.88 -28.69 14.50
#